data_AF-A0A0B7NQZ5-F1
#
_entry.id   AF-A0A0B7NQZ5-F1
#
_cell.length_a   1.000
_cell.length_b   1.000
_cell.length_c   1.000
_cell.angle_alpha   90.00
_cell.angle_beta   90.00
_cell.angle_gamma   90.00
#
_symmetry.space_group_name_H-M   'P 1'
#
loop_
_entity.id
_entity.type
_entity.pdbx_description
1 polymer ?
#
loop_
_entity_poly.entity_id
_entity_poly.type
_entity_poly.pdbx_seq_one_letter_code
_entity_poly.pdbx_strand_id
1 'polypeptide(L)'
;MSDIGSDTQVSPSVLIKNIIEDLFSYNTVKRKRILEYYFFENASLSSPIMSTEGVLNIQYVYTVWQAMNRTEPKINNIVFDGHTAVVHLTQNISPYIFPSFIRFQVPAITTLHFKETDQVNGLLKIYRQEDSWTLEGLIQSVPLISFWYDHVLRLIMGKIVTATGDLLDAAIQQAEKMTVRGQEIQRIGRDLAIENMEKLDEYKSDLHENYLKGIRSWRESCVLEDIDDFSEPPIPSSYLVKEYGGRGSRHHMAVDDVD
;
A
#
# COMPACT_ATOMS: atom_id res chain seq x y z
N MET A 1 -24.13 2.53 39.93
CA MET A 1 -23.76 3.75 39.16
C MET A 1 -22.74 3.30 38.15
N SER A 2 -23.18 3.09 36.92
CA SER A 2 -22.32 2.65 35.82
C SER A 2 -22.35 3.76 34.78
N ASP A 3 -21.33 4.61 34.81
CA ASP A 3 -20.97 5.46 33.68
C ASP A 3 -20.42 4.54 32.59
N ILE A 4 -21.28 4.19 31.64
CA ILE A 4 -20.88 3.59 30.36
C ILE A 4 -20.78 4.72 29.37
N GLY A 5 -19.57 4.90 28.85
CA GLY A 5 -19.16 5.98 27.97
C GLY A 5 -20.10 6.15 26.78
N SER A 6 -20.46 7.40 26.53
CA SER A 6 -21.15 7.85 25.34
C SER A 6 -20.27 7.59 24.11
N ASP A 7 -20.48 6.44 23.45
CA ASP A 7 -20.08 6.26 22.06
C ASP A 7 -20.66 7.43 21.27
N THR A 8 -19.78 8.22 20.69
CA THR A 8 -20.12 9.43 19.94
C THR A 8 -20.77 8.99 18.63
N GLN A 9 -22.07 8.71 18.64
CA GLN A 9 -22.85 8.48 17.43
C GLN A 9 -22.84 9.79 16.62
N VAL A 10 -21.92 9.89 15.67
CA VAL A 10 -21.91 10.97 14.68
C VAL A 10 -23.21 10.87 13.88
N SER A 11 -24.02 11.93 13.90
CA SER A 11 -25.27 11.99 13.15
C SER A 11 -25.03 11.61 11.68
N PRO A 12 -25.88 10.77 11.05
CA PRO A 12 -25.72 10.35 9.66
C PRO A 12 -25.55 11.54 8.69
N SER A 13 -26.24 12.65 8.94
CA SER A 13 -26.13 13.88 8.14
C SER A 13 -24.73 14.51 8.21
N VAL A 14 -24.07 14.45 9.37
CA VAL A 14 -22.70 14.95 9.57
C VAL A 14 -21.71 14.05 8.83
N LEU A 15 -21.91 12.73 8.88
CA LEU A 15 -21.10 11.78 8.14
C LEU A 15 -21.20 12.01 6.62
N ILE A 16 -22.42 12.10 6.09
CA ILE A 16 -22.67 12.37 4.67
C ILE A 16 -22.04 13.70 4.24
N LYS A 17 -22.15 14.72 5.07
CA LYS A 17 -21.49 16.01 4.81
C LYS A 17 -19.98 15.86 4.66
N ASN A 18 -19.32 15.16 5.59
CA ASN A 18 -17.88 14.93 5.53
C ASN A 18 -17.46 14.12 4.28
N ILE A 19 -18.26 13.11 3.92
CA ILE A 19 -18.04 12.29 2.71
C ILE A 19 -18.07 13.18 1.46
N ILE A 20 -19.07 14.07 1.36
CA ILE A 20 -19.24 14.97 0.22
C ILE A 20 -18.13 16.02 0.17
N GLU A 21 -17.77 16.62 1.30
CA GLU A 21 -16.67 17.58 1.38
C GLU A 21 -15.34 16.95 0.96
N ASP A 22 -15.04 15.74 1.44
CA ASP A 22 -13.82 15.02 1.08
C ASP A 22 -13.83 14.56 -0.40
N LEU A 23 -14.99 14.18 -0.96
CA LEU A 23 -15.16 13.81 -2.36
C LEU A 23 -14.80 14.97 -3.31
N PHE A 24 -15.30 16.17 -3.00
CA PHE A 24 -15.07 17.36 -3.84
C PHE A 24 -13.77 18.11 -3.53
N SER A 25 -13.12 17.80 -2.40
CA SER A 25 -11.82 18.39 -2.04
C SER A 25 -10.72 18.01 -3.04
N TYR A 26 -9.72 18.87 -3.23
CA TYR A 26 -8.52 18.54 -4.04
C TYR A 26 -7.52 17.61 -3.35
N ASN A 27 -7.83 17.13 -2.14
CA ASN A 27 -7.02 16.14 -1.47
C ASN A 27 -7.27 14.75 -2.07
N THR A 28 -6.32 14.29 -2.90
CA THR A 28 -6.41 13.02 -3.64
C THR A 28 -6.50 11.80 -2.73
N VAL A 29 -5.88 11.84 -1.54
CA VAL A 29 -5.91 10.75 -0.56
C VAL A 29 -7.29 10.63 0.06
N LYS A 30 -7.89 11.75 0.47
CA LYS A 30 -9.25 11.79 1.02
C LYS A 30 -10.26 11.32 -0.02
N ARG A 31 -10.20 11.88 -1.22
CA ARG A 31 -11.10 11.50 -2.31
C ARG A 31 -10.98 10.02 -2.67
N LYS A 32 -9.76 9.50 -2.80
CA LYS A 32 -9.51 8.07 -3.07
C LYS A 32 -10.16 7.19 -2.00
N ARG A 33 -9.99 7.52 -0.72
CA ARG A 33 -10.66 6.83 0.38
C ARG A 33 -12.18 6.88 0.24
N ILE A 34 -12.76 8.04 -0.09
CA ILE A 34 -14.21 8.12 -0.28
C ILE A 34 -14.68 7.20 -1.41
N LEU A 35 -13.99 7.22 -2.54
CA LEU A 35 -14.32 6.38 -3.70
C LEU A 35 -14.18 4.88 -3.39
N GLU A 36 -13.16 4.46 -2.66
CA GLU A 36 -12.95 3.04 -2.33
C GLU A 36 -13.93 2.52 -1.27
N TYR A 37 -14.25 3.32 -0.25
CA TYR A 37 -15.07 2.86 0.88
C TYR A 37 -16.56 3.12 0.70
N TYR A 38 -16.94 4.25 0.10
CA TYR A 38 -18.32 4.72 0.03
C TYR A 38 -18.95 4.61 -1.36
N PHE A 39 -18.25 4.17 -2.41
CA PHE A 39 -18.88 3.83 -3.68
C PHE A 39 -19.00 2.31 -3.85
N PHE A 40 -20.01 1.88 -4.60
CA PHE A 40 -20.06 0.53 -5.14
C PHE A 40 -19.06 0.37 -6.28
N GLU A 41 -18.45 -0.81 -6.43
CA GLU A 41 -17.47 -1.08 -7.48
C GLU A 41 -18.00 -0.76 -8.88
N ASN A 42 -19.29 -1.01 -9.12
CA ASN A 42 -20.02 -0.75 -10.35
C ASN A 42 -20.81 0.57 -10.32
N ALA A 43 -20.46 1.51 -9.45
CA ALA A 43 -21.15 2.79 -9.38
C ALA A 43 -21.07 3.53 -10.73
N SER A 44 -22.12 4.26 -11.06
CA SER A 44 -22.19 5.06 -12.27
C SER A 44 -22.11 6.55 -11.98
N LEU A 45 -21.47 7.31 -12.87
CA LEU A 45 -21.45 8.76 -12.88
C LEU A 45 -22.01 9.23 -14.22
N SER A 46 -23.06 10.04 -14.17
CA SER A 46 -23.66 10.70 -15.33
C SER A 46 -23.51 12.19 -15.17
N SER A 47 -23.02 12.87 -16.20
CA SER A 47 -22.90 14.33 -16.27
C SER A 47 -23.33 14.80 -17.67
N PRO A 48 -23.57 16.09 -17.90
CA PRO A 48 -24.04 16.58 -19.20
C PRO A 48 -23.05 16.32 -20.34
N ILE A 49 -21.76 16.14 -20.02
CA ILE A 49 -20.67 16.01 -20.98
C ILE A 49 -20.10 14.59 -21.08
N MET A 50 -20.34 13.74 -20.08
CA MET A 50 -19.81 12.37 -20.04
C MET A 50 -20.63 11.47 -19.12
N SER A 51 -20.66 10.18 -19.44
CA SER A 51 -21.16 9.13 -18.55
C SER A 51 -20.11 8.04 -18.44
N THR A 52 -19.92 7.52 -17.23
CA THR A 52 -18.98 6.43 -16.98
C THR A 52 -19.49 5.51 -15.87
N GLU A 53 -19.00 4.28 -15.88
CA GLU A 53 -19.28 3.28 -14.86
C GLU A 53 -17.98 2.75 -14.26
N GLY A 54 -18.03 2.34 -13.01
CA GLY A 54 -16.90 1.81 -12.28
C GLY A 54 -16.14 2.87 -11.48
N VAL A 55 -15.78 2.53 -10.23
CA VAL A 55 -15.08 3.45 -9.30
C VAL A 55 -13.77 3.97 -9.88
N LEU A 56 -13.02 3.13 -10.59
CA LEU A 56 -11.75 3.52 -11.22
C LEU A 56 -11.95 4.62 -12.27
N ASN A 57 -12.99 4.48 -13.10
CA ASN A 57 -13.27 5.48 -14.12
C ASN A 57 -13.83 6.77 -13.49
N ILE A 58 -14.64 6.66 -12.44
CA ILE A 58 -15.10 7.82 -11.67
C ILE A 58 -13.91 8.56 -11.04
N GLN A 59 -12.98 7.84 -10.43
CA GLN A 59 -11.73 8.41 -9.88
C GLN A 59 -10.93 9.15 -10.95
N TYR A 60 -10.88 8.57 -12.14
CA TYR A 60 -10.21 9.17 -13.27
C TYR A 60 -10.87 10.50 -13.69
N VAL A 61 -12.20 10.55 -13.76
CA VAL A 61 -12.95 11.79 -14.03
C VAL A 61 -12.59 12.89 -13.02
N TYR A 62 -12.59 12.57 -11.72
CA TYR A 62 -12.19 13.52 -10.69
C TYR A 62 -10.72 13.96 -10.82
N THR A 63 -9.82 13.06 -11.20
CA THR A 63 -8.39 13.36 -11.41
C THR A 63 -8.19 14.31 -12.57
N VAL A 64 -8.86 14.06 -13.70
CA VAL A 64 -8.82 14.95 -14.86
C VAL A 64 -9.42 16.29 -14.49
N TRP A 65 -10.58 16.31 -13.83
CA TRP A 65 -11.24 17.56 -13.43
C TRP A 65 -10.37 18.43 -12.51
N GLN A 66 -9.67 17.82 -11.55
CA GLN A 66 -8.70 18.49 -10.69
C GLN A 66 -7.45 18.96 -11.45
N ALA A 67 -6.90 18.13 -12.34
CA ALA A 67 -5.71 18.50 -13.12
C ALA A 67 -5.99 19.67 -14.08
N MET A 68 -7.24 19.84 -14.48
CA MET A 68 -7.65 20.92 -15.36
C MET A 68 -7.96 22.21 -14.63
N ASN A 69 -8.52 22.16 -13.42
CA ASN A 69 -9.00 23.35 -12.73
C ASN A 69 -8.05 23.78 -11.60
N ARG A 70 -7.77 25.08 -11.52
CA ARG A 70 -6.89 25.65 -10.47
C ARG A 70 -7.52 25.65 -9.08
N THR A 71 -8.85 25.65 -9.02
CA THR A 71 -9.58 25.90 -7.77
C THR A 71 -10.66 24.85 -7.61
N GLU A 72 -10.73 24.29 -6.41
CA GLU A 72 -11.75 23.30 -6.07
C GLU A 72 -13.17 23.88 -6.16
N PRO A 73 -14.18 23.04 -6.46
CA PRO A 73 -15.57 23.47 -6.45
C PRO A 73 -15.97 23.93 -5.05
N LYS A 74 -16.80 24.98 -4.99
CA LYS A 74 -17.35 25.47 -3.73
C LYS A 74 -18.67 24.77 -3.45
N ILE A 75 -18.77 24.05 -2.34
CA ILE A 75 -20.04 23.49 -1.87
C ILE A 75 -20.86 24.62 -1.24
N ASN A 76 -22.05 24.85 -1.78
CA ASN A 76 -22.97 25.89 -1.30
C ASN A 76 -23.99 25.32 -0.32
N ASN A 77 -24.52 24.13 -0.58
CA ASN A 77 -25.51 23.48 0.28
C ASN A 77 -25.49 21.96 0.06
N ILE A 78 -25.81 21.20 1.11
CA ILE A 78 -25.98 19.74 1.07
C ILE A 78 -27.31 19.42 1.73
N VAL A 79 -28.20 18.75 0.99
CA VAL A 79 -29.48 18.25 1.49
C VAL A 79 -29.45 16.73 1.40
N PHE A 80 -29.75 16.04 2.50
CA PHE A 80 -29.77 14.58 2.55
C PHE A 80 -31.07 14.09 3.16
N ASP A 81 -31.77 13.20 2.46
CA ASP A 81 -33.08 12.67 2.86
C ASP A 81 -33.02 11.24 3.46
N GLY A 82 -31.82 10.67 3.58
CA GLY A 82 -31.59 9.28 4.02
C GLY A 82 -31.17 8.34 2.88
N HIS A 83 -31.54 8.64 1.64
CA HIS A 83 -31.23 7.79 0.48
C HIS A 83 -30.57 8.57 -0.67
N THR A 84 -30.80 9.88 -0.74
CA THR A 84 -30.29 10.75 -1.78
C THR A 84 -29.68 11.98 -1.12
N ALA A 85 -28.45 12.34 -1.53
CA ALA A 85 -27.86 13.63 -1.21
C ALA A 85 -27.88 14.53 -2.43
N VAL A 86 -28.49 15.70 -2.30
CA VAL A 86 -28.46 16.76 -3.31
C VAL A 86 -27.46 17.81 -2.88
N VAL A 87 -26.44 18.00 -3.69
CA VAL A 87 -25.31 18.90 -3.43
C VAL A 87 -25.39 20.06 -4.40
N HIS A 88 -25.63 21.25 -3.87
CA HIS A 88 -25.52 22.48 -4.65
C HIS A 88 -24.08 22.96 -4.57
N LEU A 89 -23.43 23.08 -5.71
CA LEU A 89 -22.03 23.48 -5.80
C LEU A 89 -21.79 24.49 -6.92
N THR A 90 -20.74 25.29 -6.77
CA THR A 90 -20.25 26.18 -7.81
C THR A 90 -18.94 25.63 -8.34
N GLN A 91 -18.94 25.20 -9.60
CA GLN A 91 -17.74 24.77 -10.31
C GLN A 91 -16.90 26.00 -10.67
N ASN A 92 -15.67 26.05 -10.17
CA ASN A 92 -14.71 27.10 -10.50
C ASN A 92 -13.88 26.67 -11.72
N ILE A 93 -14.41 26.91 -12.91
CA ILE A 93 -13.74 26.54 -14.16
C ILE A 93 -12.61 27.54 -14.41
N SER A 94 -11.36 27.10 -14.19
CA SER A 94 -10.17 27.87 -14.51
C SER A 94 -9.11 26.93 -15.08
N PRO A 95 -9.15 26.67 -16.39
CA PRO A 95 -8.25 25.73 -17.04
C PRO A 95 -6.79 26.21 -16.95
N TYR A 96 -5.86 25.31 -16.62
CA TYR A 96 -4.43 25.65 -16.55
C TYR A 96 -3.86 26.19 -17.87
N ILE A 97 -4.41 25.78 -19.01
CA ILE A 97 -4.01 26.23 -20.34
C ILE A 97 -4.40 27.69 -20.64
N PHE A 98 -5.38 28.23 -19.92
CA PHE A 98 -5.79 29.63 -20.06
C PHE A 98 -5.09 30.51 -19.02
N PRO A 99 -4.86 31.80 -19.30
CA PRO A 99 -4.34 32.74 -18.31
C PRO A 99 -5.15 32.74 -17.00
N SER A 100 -4.49 33.01 -15.87
CA SER A 100 -5.07 32.89 -14.52
C SER A 100 -6.24 33.84 -14.22
N PHE A 101 -6.42 34.88 -15.03
CA PHE A 101 -7.54 35.81 -14.95
C PHE A 101 -8.84 35.26 -15.58
N ILE A 102 -8.74 34.22 -16.41
CA ILE A 102 -9.90 33.54 -16.98
C ILE A 102 -10.45 32.56 -15.94
N ARG A 103 -11.57 32.94 -15.32
CA ARG A 103 -12.27 32.16 -14.29
C ARG A 103 -13.77 32.27 -14.52
N PHE A 104 -14.43 31.13 -14.54
CA PHE A 104 -15.87 31.05 -14.65
C PHE A 104 -16.44 30.30 -13.45
N GLN A 105 -17.58 30.77 -12.97
CA GLN A 105 -18.32 30.12 -11.91
C GLN A 105 -19.58 29.53 -12.54
N VAL A 106 -19.64 28.21 -12.61
CA VAL A 106 -20.78 27.49 -13.18
C VAL A 106 -21.55 26.85 -12.02
N PRO A 107 -22.79 27.31 -11.73
CA PRO A 107 -23.63 26.63 -10.77
C PRO A 107 -23.98 25.23 -11.27
N ALA A 108 -23.80 24.24 -10.41
CA ALA A 108 -24.07 22.84 -10.67
C ALA A 108 -24.75 22.17 -9.47
N ILE A 109 -25.47 21.10 -9.77
CA ILE A 109 -26.17 20.26 -8.81
C ILE A 109 -25.63 18.85 -9.01
N THR A 110 -25.13 18.24 -7.94
CA THR A 110 -24.77 16.83 -7.93
C THR A 110 -25.73 16.06 -7.04
N THR A 111 -26.36 15.04 -7.59
CA THR A 111 -27.24 14.12 -6.88
C THR A 111 -26.49 12.81 -6.66
N LEU A 112 -26.31 12.41 -5.40
CA LEU A 112 -25.71 11.14 -5.02
C LEU A 112 -26.80 10.22 -4.50
N HIS A 113 -26.94 9.04 -5.11
CA HIS A 113 -27.89 8.02 -4.67
C HIS A 113 -27.16 6.96 -3.86
N PHE A 114 -27.66 6.75 -2.65
CA PHE A 114 -27.15 5.80 -1.69
C PHE A 114 -28.03 4.56 -1.67
N LYS A 115 -27.39 3.42 -1.43
CA LYS A 115 -28.05 2.15 -1.14
C LYS A 115 -27.30 1.48 0.00
N GLU A 116 -28.04 0.85 0.90
CA GLU A 116 -27.43 0.06 1.97
C GLU A 116 -26.74 -1.17 1.39
N THR A 117 -25.54 -1.45 1.90
CA THR A 117 -24.84 -2.72 1.69
C THR A 117 -25.55 -3.82 2.49
N ASP A 118 -25.45 -5.07 2.06
CA ASP A 118 -26.12 -6.24 2.67
C ASP A 118 -26.21 -6.19 4.21
N GLN A 119 -27.32 -6.73 4.73
CA GLN A 119 -27.95 -6.55 6.06
C GLN A 119 -27.05 -6.65 7.31
N VAL A 120 -25.77 -6.99 7.16
CA VAL A 120 -24.81 -7.15 8.24
C VAL A 120 -24.16 -5.83 8.66
N ASN A 121 -23.91 -4.90 7.72
CA ASN A 121 -23.14 -3.68 8.01
C ASN A 121 -23.94 -2.37 7.95
N GLY A 122 -25.13 -2.35 7.31
CA GLY A 122 -25.98 -1.14 7.22
C GLY A 122 -25.29 0.08 6.59
N LEU A 123 -24.15 -0.10 5.92
CA LEU A 123 -23.36 1.00 5.38
C LEU A 123 -23.99 1.51 4.09
N LEU A 124 -24.35 2.79 4.08
CA LEU A 124 -24.79 3.50 2.88
C LEU A 124 -23.62 3.70 1.92
N LYS A 125 -23.74 3.13 0.72
CA LYS A 125 -22.80 3.31 -0.37
C LYS A 125 -23.47 3.97 -1.57
N ILE A 126 -22.72 4.79 -2.26
CA ILE A 126 -23.11 5.51 -3.47
C ILE A 126 -23.05 4.54 -4.64
N TYR A 127 -24.18 4.31 -5.29
CA TYR A 127 -24.25 3.49 -6.51
C TYR A 127 -24.43 4.32 -7.78
N ARG A 128 -24.87 5.57 -7.65
CA ARG A 128 -25.11 6.47 -8.79
C ARG A 128 -24.86 7.92 -8.39
N GLN A 129 -24.11 8.62 -9.22
CA GLN A 129 -23.89 10.06 -9.16
C GLN A 129 -24.44 10.70 -10.44
N GLU A 130 -25.23 11.76 -10.28
CA GLU A 130 -25.76 12.55 -11.38
C GLU A 130 -25.36 14.01 -11.22
N ASP A 131 -24.63 14.53 -12.18
CA ASP A 131 -24.26 15.94 -12.23
C ASP A 131 -25.16 16.65 -13.25
N SER A 132 -25.72 17.78 -12.84
CA SER A 132 -26.52 18.67 -13.67
C SER A 132 -25.93 20.07 -13.59
N TRP A 133 -25.66 20.70 -14.74
CA TRP A 133 -25.15 22.07 -14.79
C TRP A 133 -26.29 23.01 -15.17
N THR A 134 -26.31 24.20 -14.60
CA THR A 134 -27.32 25.21 -14.96
C THR A 134 -27.15 25.65 -16.41
N LEU A 135 -28.26 25.74 -17.14
CA LEU A 135 -28.27 26.12 -18.56
C LEU A 135 -27.63 27.49 -18.79
N GLU A 136 -27.85 28.45 -17.89
CA GLU A 136 -27.21 29.77 -17.94
C GLU A 136 -25.68 29.66 -17.84
N GLY A 137 -25.17 28.85 -16.91
CA GLY A 137 -23.74 28.60 -16.75
C GLY A 137 -23.12 27.88 -17.95
N LEU A 138 -23.85 26.96 -18.57
CA LEU A 138 -23.47 26.29 -19.82
C LEU A 138 -23.44 27.26 -21.00
N ILE A 139 -24.50 28.05 -21.22
CA ILE A 139 -24.63 29.00 -22.34
C ILE A 139 -23.50 30.04 -22.33
N GLN A 140 -23.20 30.60 -21.16
CA GLN A 140 -22.11 31.58 -21.00
C GLN A 140 -20.72 30.99 -21.30
N SER A 141 -20.59 29.66 -21.24
CA SER A 141 -19.31 28.97 -21.39
C SER A 141 -19.22 28.11 -22.68
N VAL A 142 -20.23 28.06 -23.55
CA VAL A 142 -20.29 27.17 -24.75
C VAL A 142 -19.05 27.23 -25.64
N PRO A 143 -18.53 28.41 -26.06
CA PRO A 143 -17.37 28.44 -26.95
C PRO A 143 -16.12 27.86 -26.29
N LEU A 144 -15.98 28.06 -24.97
CA LEU A 144 -14.87 27.55 -24.20
C LEU A 144 -15.08 26.07 -23.82
N ILE A 145 -16.30 25.61 -23.53
CA ILE A 145 -16.59 24.20 -23.23
C ILE A 145 -16.33 23.31 -24.45
N SER A 146 -16.75 23.73 -25.64
CA SER A 146 -16.48 22.99 -26.88
C SER A 146 -14.97 22.92 -27.14
N PHE A 147 -14.27 24.06 -27.08
CA PHE A 147 -12.80 24.07 -27.18
C PHE A 147 -12.16 23.18 -26.12
N TRP A 148 -12.65 23.26 -24.88
CA TRP A 148 -12.14 22.53 -23.74
C TRP A 148 -12.33 21.03 -23.87
N TYR A 149 -13.48 20.57 -24.36
CA TYR A 149 -13.70 19.15 -24.64
C TYR A 149 -12.75 18.66 -25.76
N ASP A 150 -12.74 19.36 -26.89
CA ASP A 150 -12.01 18.92 -28.07
C ASP A 150 -10.48 18.97 -27.91
N HIS A 151 -9.97 19.99 -27.20
CA HIS A 151 -8.53 20.23 -27.09
C HIS A 151 -7.95 19.85 -25.74
N VAL A 152 -8.71 19.85 -24.65
CA VAL A 152 -8.14 19.59 -23.31
C VAL A 152 -8.54 18.21 -22.83
N LEU A 153 -9.84 17.93 -22.73
CA LEU A 153 -10.32 16.66 -22.21
C LEU A 153 -9.85 15.48 -23.08
N ARG A 154 -9.98 15.59 -24.40
CA ARG A 154 -9.53 14.56 -25.35
C ARG A 154 -8.01 14.33 -25.30
N LEU A 155 -7.20 15.40 -25.21
CA LEU A 155 -5.74 15.27 -25.13
C LEU A 155 -5.26 14.70 -23.80
N ILE A 156 -5.84 15.15 -22.68
CA ILE A 156 -5.52 14.62 -21.35
C ILE A 156 -5.98 13.17 -21.23
N MET A 157 -7.15 12.84 -21.78
CA MET A 157 -7.62 11.46 -21.86
C MET A 157 -6.62 10.55 -22.55
N GLY A 158 -6.13 10.96 -23.73
CA GLY A 158 -5.07 10.22 -24.43
C GLY A 158 -3.81 10.08 -23.57
N LYS A 159 -3.34 11.17 -22.97
CA LYS A 159 -2.07 11.18 -22.21
C LYS A 159 -2.10 10.33 -20.95
N ILE A 160 -3.18 10.34 -20.16
CA ILE A 160 -3.23 9.53 -18.94
C ILE A 160 -3.51 8.06 -19.26
N VAL A 161 -4.28 7.75 -20.32
CA VAL A 161 -4.39 6.38 -20.83
C VAL A 161 -3.01 5.85 -21.23
N THR A 162 -2.21 6.64 -21.95
CA THR A 162 -0.83 6.27 -22.29
C THR A 162 0.05 6.14 -21.03
N ALA A 163 0.01 7.09 -20.10
CA ALA A 163 0.82 7.04 -18.88
C ALA A 163 0.45 5.85 -17.96
N THR A 164 -0.83 5.45 -17.92
CA THR A 164 -1.26 4.26 -17.18
C THR A 164 -0.80 2.98 -17.89
N GLY A 165 -0.79 2.98 -19.23
CA GLY A 165 -0.19 1.92 -20.03
C GLY A 165 1.32 1.78 -19.79
N ASP A 166 2.05 2.89 -19.81
CA ASP A 166 3.51 2.92 -19.58
C ASP A 166 3.86 2.50 -18.13
N LEU A 167 3.05 2.89 -17.15
CA LEU A 167 3.24 2.50 -15.74
C LEU A 167 2.92 1.02 -15.51
N LEU A 168 1.89 0.50 -16.19
CA LEU A 168 1.57 -0.93 -16.17
C LEU A 168 2.67 -1.76 -16.83
N ASP A 169 3.19 -1.31 -17.99
CA ASP A 169 4.28 -1.99 -18.69
C ASP A 169 5.58 -1.94 -17.88
N ALA A 170 5.89 -0.81 -17.24
CA ALA A 170 7.03 -0.70 -16.32
C ALA A 170 6.88 -1.62 -15.10
N ALA A 171 5.68 -1.76 -14.54
CA ALA A 171 5.41 -2.67 -13.42
C ALA A 171 5.50 -4.15 -13.84
N ILE A 172 5.04 -4.50 -15.05
CA ILE A 172 5.17 -5.85 -15.62
C ILE A 172 6.65 -6.18 -15.86
N GLN A 173 7.41 -5.28 -16.49
CA GLN A 173 8.86 -5.43 -16.67
C GLN A 173 9.59 -5.55 -15.33
N GLN A 174 9.17 -4.79 -14.31
CA GLN A 174 9.75 -4.86 -12.97
C GLN A 174 9.43 -6.19 -12.28
N ALA A 175 8.21 -6.72 -12.44
CA ALA A 175 7.82 -8.03 -11.94
C ALA A 175 8.57 -9.18 -12.63
N GLU A 176 8.78 -9.07 -13.95
CA GLU A 176 9.56 -10.04 -14.73
C GLU A 176 11.04 -10.03 -14.31
N LYS A 177 11.64 -8.84 -14.17
CA LYS A 177 13.02 -8.68 -13.67
C LYS A 177 13.20 -9.20 -12.25
N MET A 178 12.19 -9.04 -11.38
CA MET A 178 12.23 -9.54 -10.02
C MET A 178 12.06 -11.07 -9.96
N THR A 179 11.28 -11.64 -10.88
CA THR A 179 11.12 -13.09 -11.03
C THR A 179 12.42 -13.76 -11.49
N VAL A 180 13.12 -13.17 -12.47
CA VAL A 180 14.44 -13.64 -12.92
C VAL A 180 15.47 -13.60 -11.79
N ARG A 181 15.53 -12.49 -11.04
CA ARG A 181 16.41 -12.39 -9.85
C ARG A 181 16.04 -13.40 -8.76
N GLY A 182 14.76 -13.69 -8.55
CA GLY A 182 14.31 -14.72 -7.60
C GLY A 182 14.81 -16.12 -7.96
N GLN A 183 14.85 -16.45 -9.25
CA GLN A 183 15.39 -17.73 -9.74
C GLN A 183 16.91 -17.82 -9.55
N GLU A 184 17.65 -16.73 -9.74
CA GLU A 184 19.09 -16.69 -9.47
C GLU A 184 19.40 -16.87 -7.98
N ILE A 185 18.64 -16.20 -7.10
CA ILE A 185 18.79 -16.34 -5.65
C ILE A 185 18.50 -17.78 -5.19
N GLN A 186 17.51 -18.45 -5.79
CA GLN A 186 17.22 -19.86 -5.50
C GLN A 186 18.33 -20.80 -5.96
N ARG A 187 18.99 -20.50 -7.09
CA ARG A 187 20.14 -21.28 -7.57
C ARG A 187 21.33 -21.11 -6.63
N ILE A 188 21.68 -19.87 -6.29
CA ILE A 188 22.76 -19.58 -5.33
C ILE A 188 22.46 -20.23 -3.96
N GLY A 189 21.22 -20.16 -3.50
CA GLY A 189 20.81 -20.80 -2.25
C GLY A 189 20.91 -22.33 -2.28
N ARG A 190 20.66 -22.96 -3.43
CA ARG A 190 20.88 -24.40 -3.63
C ARG A 190 22.36 -24.76 -3.60
N ASP A 191 23.18 -24.01 -4.33
CA ASP A 191 24.60 -24.29 -4.44
C ASP A 191 25.29 -24.13 -3.08
N LEU A 192 24.92 -23.09 -2.32
CA LEU A 192 25.40 -22.88 -0.95
C LEU A 192 24.95 -23.99 0.02
N ALA A 193 23.75 -24.53 -0.17
CA ALA A 193 23.26 -25.65 0.64
C ALA A 193 24.04 -26.94 0.35
N ILE A 194 24.39 -27.19 -0.91
CA ILE A 194 25.20 -28.34 -1.33
C ILE A 194 26.61 -28.21 -0.74
N GLU A 195 27.26 -27.05 -0.88
CA GLU A 195 28.62 -26.83 -0.35
C GLU A 195 28.66 -27.02 1.19
N ASN A 196 27.64 -26.53 1.90
CA ASN A 196 27.54 -26.72 3.34
C ASN A 196 27.33 -28.18 3.74
N MET A 197 26.59 -28.97 2.93
CA MET A 197 26.43 -30.40 3.17
C MET A 197 27.75 -31.15 2.97
N GLU A 198 28.52 -30.81 1.93
CA GLU A 198 29.82 -31.42 1.67
C GLU A 198 30.82 -31.17 2.81
N LYS A 199 30.92 -29.91 3.29
CA LYS A 199 31.77 -29.56 4.44
C LYS A 199 31.35 -30.27 5.72
N LEU A 200 30.05 -30.49 5.91
CA LEU A 200 29.55 -31.21 7.08
C LEU A 200 29.95 -32.69 7.05
N ASP A 201 29.94 -33.32 5.88
CA ASP A 201 30.35 -34.71 5.71
C ASP A 201 31.87 -34.90 5.83
N GLU A 202 32.66 -33.91 5.37
CA GLU A 202 34.10 -33.85 5.62
C GLU A 202 34.39 -33.77 7.13
N TYR A 203 33.75 -32.84 7.84
CA TYR A 203 33.92 -32.70 9.30
C TYR A 203 33.52 -33.95 10.09
N LYS A 204 32.45 -34.64 9.67
CA LYS A 204 32.06 -35.92 10.28
C LYS A 204 33.11 -37.01 10.06
N SER A 205 33.70 -37.07 8.88
CA SER A 205 34.73 -38.05 8.52
C SER A 205 35.99 -37.81 9.35
N ASP A 206 36.43 -36.56 9.47
CA ASP A 206 37.57 -36.16 10.30
C ASP A 206 37.33 -36.46 11.78
N LEU A 207 36.14 -36.18 12.30
CA LEU A 207 35.79 -36.49 13.68
C LEU A 207 35.82 -38.00 13.94
N HIS A 208 35.32 -38.79 12.99
CA HIS A 208 35.32 -40.25 13.08
C HIS A 208 36.75 -40.82 13.04
N GLU A 209 37.59 -40.32 12.14
CA GLU A 209 38.99 -40.73 12.05
C GLU A 209 39.76 -40.39 13.34
N ASN A 210 39.60 -39.16 13.84
CA ASN A 210 40.23 -38.73 15.09
C ASN A 210 39.76 -39.55 16.30
N TYR A 211 38.47 -39.89 16.37
CA TYR A 211 37.94 -40.78 17.41
C TYR A 211 38.56 -42.18 17.36
N LEU A 212 38.61 -42.79 16.16
CA LEU A 212 39.23 -44.12 15.99
C LEU A 212 40.73 -44.12 16.27
N LYS A 213 41.43 -43.03 15.91
CA LYS A 213 42.84 -42.83 16.22
C LYS A 213 43.05 -42.69 17.73
N GLY A 214 42.17 -41.97 18.42
CA GLY A 214 42.15 -41.86 19.88
C GLY A 214 41.95 -43.21 20.57
N ILE A 215 41.00 -44.04 20.11
CA ILE A 215 40.80 -45.40 20.63
C ILE A 215 42.06 -46.25 20.43
N ARG A 216 42.69 -46.20 19.24
CA ARG A 216 43.92 -46.94 18.96
C ARG A 216 45.07 -46.49 19.86
N SER A 217 45.29 -45.19 19.98
CA SER A 217 46.32 -44.62 20.85
C SER A 217 46.10 -45.01 22.31
N TRP A 218 44.86 -44.96 22.81
CA TRP A 218 44.54 -45.39 24.19
C TRP A 218 44.82 -46.88 24.40
N ARG A 219 44.43 -47.73 23.44
CA ARG A 219 44.72 -49.16 23.50
C ARG A 219 46.23 -49.43 23.50
N GLU A 220 47.00 -48.74 22.68
CA GLU A 220 48.46 -48.87 22.63
C GLU A 220 49.13 -48.40 23.92
N SER A 221 48.62 -47.34 24.56
CA SER A 221 49.09 -46.89 25.88
C SER A 221 48.81 -47.91 26.99
N CYS A 222 47.65 -48.58 27.01
CA CYS A 222 47.36 -49.61 28.01
C CYS A 222 48.18 -50.90 27.83
N VAL A 223 48.71 -51.18 26.63
CA VAL A 223 49.54 -52.36 26.37
C VAL A 223 51.01 -52.12 26.76
N LEU A 224 51.43 -50.86 26.88
CA LEU A 224 52.79 -50.47 27.29
C LEU A 224 52.99 -50.36 28.81
N GLU A 225 51.94 -50.50 29.62
CA GLU A 225 52.03 -50.46 31.08
C GLU A 225 52.15 -51.85 31.75
N ASP A 226 52.15 -52.94 30.97
CA ASP A 226 52.10 -54.32 31.51
C ASP A 226 53.43 -55.10 31.48
N ILE A 227 54.59 -54.44 31.29
CA ILE A 227 55.91 -55.07 31.54
C ILE A 227 56.85 -54.11 32.29
N ASP A 228 57.12 -54.50 33.54
CA ASP A 228 58.21 -54.10 34.45
C ASP A 228 58.00 -52.92 35.43
N ASP A 229 57.67 -53.34 36.66
CA ASP A 229 58.43 -53.11 37.91
C ASP A 229 57.87 -52.12 38.98
N PHE A 230 57.23 -52.73 39.99
CA PHE A 230 57.32 -52.50 41.44
C PHE A 230 56.84 -51.19 42.13
N SER A 231 55.92 -51.42 43.09
CA SER A 231 55.73 -50.76 44.40
C SER A 231 55.08 -49.36 44.52
N GLU A 232 53.78 -49.41 44.89
CA GLU A 232 53.02 -48.73 45.97
C GLU A 232 53.38 -47.33 46.57
N PRO A 233 52.36 -46.60 47.10
CA PRO A 233 52.22 -45.13 46.98
C PRO A 233 52.22 -44.40 48.35
N PRO A 234 51.94 -43.06 48.49
CA PRO A 234 50.57 -42.53 48.41
C PRO A 234 50.38 -41.08 47.87
N ILE A 235 49.30 -40.95 47.08
CA ILE A 235 48.21 -39.94 46.97
C ILE A 235 48.08 -38.87 48.10
N PRO A 236 47.18 -37.83 48.01
CA PRO A 236 46.72 -36.91 46.94
C PRO A 236 46.62 -35.42 47.39
N SER A 237 46.32 -34.49 46.46
CA SER A 237 45.48 -33.28 46.68
C SER A 237 45.39 -32.50 45.36
N SER A 238 44.29 -31.96 44.86
CA SER A 238 42.85 -31.96 45.19
C SER A 238 42.14 -31.34 43.97
N TYR A 239 40.86 -31.68 43.82
CA TYR A 239 39.93 -31.19 42.81
C TYR A 239 39.90 -29.66 42.65
N LEU A 240 39.71 -29.19 41.41
CA LEU A 240 38.84 -28.03 41.17
C LEU A 240 38.17 -28.09 39.79
N VAL A 241 36.90 -28.47 39.85
CA VAL A 241 35.86 -28.14 38.88
C VAL A 241 35.72 -26.62 38.80
N LYS A 242 35.55 -26.07 37.59
CA LYS A 242 34.85 -24.78 37.43
C LYS A 242 33.86 -24.83 36.28
N GLU A 243 32.59 -24.75 36.66
CA GLU A 243 31.41 -24.59 35.84
C GLU A 243 31.31 -23.21 35.16
N TYR A 244 30.58 -23.21 34.03
CA TYR A 244 29.65 -22.23 33.47
C TYR A 244 29.77 -20.72 33.78
N GLY A 245 29.64 -19.92 32.72
CA GLY A 245 29.21 -18.53 32.79
C GLY A 245 29.01 -17.92 31.40
N GLY A 246 27.76 -17.67 31.01
CA GLY A 246 27.40 -17.23 29.67
C GLY A 246 27.25 -15.71 29.46
N ARG A 247 26.51 -15.41 28.39
CA ARG A 247 25.74 -14.18 28.10
C ARG A 247 26.50 -13.00 27.45
N GLY A 248 26.10 -12.71 26.21
CA GLY A 248 25.36 -11.47 25.95
C GLY A 248 26.05 -10.36 25.14
N SER A 249 25.67 -10.27 23.86
CA SER A 249 25.14 -9.09 23.15
C SER A 249 25.94 -7.77 23.02
N ARG A 250 26.02 -7.33 21.74
CA ARG A 250 25.53 -6.06 21.16
C ARG A 250 26.54 -5.03 20.58
N HIS A 251 26.15 -4.60 19.37
CA HIS A 251 26.37 -3.31 18.66
C HIS A 251 27.75 -3.13 17.99
N HIS A 252 27.87 -2.68 16.74
CA HIS A 252 27.22 -1.52 16.10
C HIS A 252 27.03 -1.69 14.58
N MET A 253 25.89 -1.22 14.06
CA MET A 253 25.75 -0.75 12.67
C MET A 253 26.27 0.69 12.60
N ALA A 254 27.05 1.02 11.57
CA ALA A 254 27.33 2.39 11.15
C ALA A 254 26.38 2.75 10.00
N VAL A 255 25.69 3.87 10.17
CA VAL A 255 24.94 4.59 9.14
C VAL A 255 25.80 5.79 8.79
N ASP A 256 26.23 5.87 7.54
CA ASP A 256 26.82 7.09 6.99
C ASP A 256 25.78 7.74 6.07
N ASP A 257 25.27 8.88 6.51
CA ASP A 257 24.72 9.95 5.68
C ASP A 257 25.72 11.11 5.76
N VAL A 258 26.21 11.59 4.61
CA VAL A 258 26.82 12.92 4.48
C VAL A 258 26.42 13.53 3.13
N ASP A 259 25.76 14.70 3.29
CA ASP A 259 25.55 15.87 2.41
C ASP A 259 24.81 15.77 1.08
#